data_AF-A0A238YH82-F1
#
_entry.id   AF-A0A238YH82-F1
#
_cell.length_a   1.000
_cell.length_b   1.000
_cell.length_c   1.000
_cell.angle_alpha   90.00
_cell.angle_beta   90.00
_cell.angle_gamma   90.00
#
_symmetry.space_group_name_H-M   'P 1'
#
loop_
_entity.id
_entity.type
_entity.pdbx_description
1 polymer ?
#
loop_
_entity_poly.entity_id
_entity_poly.type
_entity_poly.pdbx_seq_one_letter_code
_entity_poly.pdbx_strand_id
1 'polypeptide(L)'
;MAENISFNHVFLYLEKESIAFDKDEFLFQIQSHPDYPTLLSISDTLAFFNIDNGAIPFEASKIELLPDQFMGIMREANDEPQLYYIQKKDDKYITIKDKTPFEIDYETLESRWYNLIFLVEKPDIENTTVIKKDKTVMILSFLCIALFSLFYFTSNSTISKLLFILFPCVGILFSVAALKELFGTKSTLINKFCNITASTNCTSVVSSNKWKFFNSINFSDLSILFFSSQIFGLITFFLLGNFLEYFAIQKIVLITSIPVIVLSLYYQKFIEKKWCPICLTIASIVLLEIIYLFLLVDVGITISSKSLFIYAYILLVTIILWMVLKKMLSKQKKLKEFQIKTNRLLRNYSVFKNTLVITPKVTIPQNIGMILGNPKSNTHITIITNPFCGHCKEVHEIVNTILDKYRDQIQVKILFKTALELDNEETKRFFRILMTLYLENGEKVFTNALHDFFKSKDVKAWNQVYQIDTNNKAVDDIYDSMNHWCLENQINYTPEIYINGFKYPSEYEKEYLAFYINDLIEDVNF
;
A
#
# COMPACT_ATOMS: atom_id res chain seq x y z
N MET A 1 12.69 18.17 5.97
CA MET A 1 13.94 17.80 5.26
C MET A 1 14.33 16.41 5.74
N ALA A 2 13.64 15.38 5.23
CA ALA A 2 13.82 13.98 5.64
C ALA A 2 13.27 13.06 4.53
N GLU A 3 13.62 13.33 3.26
CA GLU A 3 13.03 12.64 2.10
C GLU A 3 13.79 11.39 1.63
N ASN A 4 14.84 10.96 2.34
CA ASN A 4 15.80 9.97 1.81
C ASN A 4 15.97 8.69 2.64
N ILE A 5 14.98 8.27 3.44
CA ILE A 5 14.98 6.86 3.91
C ILE A 5 14.61 5.97 2.73
N SER A 6 15.64 5.39 2.12
CA SER A 6 15.47 4.31 1.18
C SER A 6 15.12 3.03 1.95
N PHE A 7 13.86 2.58 1.89
CA PHE A 7 13.43 1.31 2.50
C PHE A 7 14.12 0.06 1.93
N ASN A 8 15.06 0.22 1.00
CA ASN A 8 15.88 -0.85 0.45
C ASN A 8 16.59 -1.66 1.54
N HIS A 9 17.10 -1.02 2.61
CA HIS A 9 17.76 -1.73 3.71
C HIS A 9 16.78 -2.57 4.51
N VAL A 10 15.59 -2.05 4.81
CA VAL A 10 14.53 -2.80 5.51
C VAL A 10 14.10 -3.99 4.65
N PHE A 11 13.83 -3.77 3.36
CA PHE A 11 13.41 -4.85 2.45
C PHE A 11 14.49 -5.91 2.26
N LEU A 12 15.75 -5.51 2.21
CA LEU A 12 16.88 -6.44 2.14
C LEU A 12 16.99 -7.26 3.43
N TYR A 13 16.85 -6.63 4.59
CA TYR A 13 16.92 -7.32 5.87
C TYR A 13 15.83 -8.39 5.97
N LEU A 14 14.57 -8.02 5.69
CA LEU A 14 13.44 -8.95 5.69
C LEU A 14 13.61 -10.08 4.67
N GLU A 15 14.15 -9.79 3.47
CA GLU A 15 14.45 -10.81 2.47
C GLU A 15 15.53 -11.79 2.94
N LYS A 16 16.54 -11.31 3.66
CA LYS A 16 17.64 -12.13 4.20
C LYS A 16 17.20 -12.98 5.40
N GLU A 17 16.28 -12.47 6.20
CA GLU A 17 15.57 -13.21 7.25
C GLU A 17 14.47 -14.14 6.70
N SER A 18 14.27 -14.18 5.38
CA SER A 18 13.23 -14.97 4.71
C SER A 18 11.81 -14.66 5.20
N ILE A 19 11.54 -13.39 5.50
CA ILE A 19 10.24 -12.87 5.93
C ILE A 19 9.48 -12.36 4.70
N ALA A 20 8.34 -12.98 4.41
CA ALA A 20 7.48 -12.59 3.31
C ALA A 20 6.47 -11.51 3.75
N PHE A 21 6.30 -10.48 2.93
CA PHE A 21 5.32 -9.42 3.17
C PHE A 21 4.94 -8.73 1.84
N ASP A 22 3.82 -8.02 1.83
CA ASP A 22 3.40 -7.20 0.70
C ASP A 22 4.12 -5.85 0.72
N LYS A 23 5.03 -5.64 -0.24
CA LYS A 23 5.84 -4.41 -0.36
C LYS A 23 4.99 -3.19 -0.71
N ASP A 24 3.94 -3.35 -1.51
CA ASP A 24 3.09 -2.23 -1.92
C ASP A 24 2.20 -1.79 -0.75
N GLU A 25 1.68 -2.76 0.00
CA GLU A 25 0.95 -2.50 1.25
C GLU A 25 1.85 -1.88 2.31
N PHE A 26 3.09 -2.37 2.48
CA PHE A 26 4.06 -1.77 3.41
C PHE A 26 4.30 -0.30 3.08
N LEU A 27 4.55 0.01 1.79
CA LEU A 27 4.76 1.38 1.35
C LEU A 27 3.54 2.26 1.58
N PHE A 28 2.33 1.72 1.46
CA PHE A 28 1.10 2.45 1.75
C PHE A 28 0.91 2.70 3.26
N GLN A 29 1.12 1.69 4.09
CA GLN A 29 0.97 1.78 5.54
C GLN A 29 2.00 2.73 6.16
N ILE A 30 3.28 2.58 5.81
CA ILE A 30 4.33 3.46 6.34
C ILE A 30 4.14 4.91 5.88
N GLN A 31 3.73 5.13 4.63
CA GLN A 31 3.42 6.49 4.17
C GLN A 31 2.18 7.05 4.87
N SER A 32 1.25 6.22 5.32
CA SER A 32 0.06 6.63 6.06
C SER A 32 0.33 6.87 7.55
N HIS A 33 1.53 6.55 8.04
CA HIS A 33 1.91 6.73 9.43
C HIS A 33 2.08 8.23 9.80
N PRO A 34 1.55 8.70 10.94
CA PRO A 34 1.67 10.10 11.37
C PRO A 34 3.14 10.53 11.50
N ASP A 35 3.99 9.69 12.10
CA ASP A 35 5.42 9.97 12.29
C ASP A 35 6.31 9.56 11.11
N TYR A 36 5.75 9.38 9.91
CA TYR A 36 6.59 9.16 8.73
C TYR A 36 7.52 10.37 8.48
N PRO A 37 8.83 10.19 8.25
CA PRO A 37 9.56 8.93 8.03
C PRO A 37 10.53 8.61 9.19
N THR A 38 10.02 8.19 10.34
CA THR A 38 10.84 7.83 11.51
C THR A 38 11.05 6.32 11.64
N LEU A 39 11.98 5.88 12.50
CA LEU A 39 12.14 4.46 12.85
C LEU A 39 10.86 3.89 13.50
N LEU A 40 10.14 4.70 14.29
CA LEU A 40 8.85 4.33 14.87
C LEU A 40 7.85 3.93 13.76
N SER A 41 7.76 4.74 12.69
CA SER A 41 6.90 4.39 11.56
C SER A 41 7.27 3.08 10.86
N ILE A 42 8.54 2.68 10.90
CA ILE A 42 9.00 1.37 10.39
C ILE A 42 8.55 0.26 11.35
N SER A 43 8.83 0.43 12.64
CA SER A 43 8.46 -0.49 13.72
C SER A 43 6.97 -0.83 13.72
N ASP A 44 6.12 0.20 13.74
CA ASP A 44 4.67 0.04 13.78
C ASP A 44 4.11 -0.54 12.48
N THR A 45 4.71 -0.23 11.34
CA THR A 45 4.33 -0.84 10.06
C THR A 45 4.69 -2.33 10.04
N LEU A 46 5.83 -2.75 10.60
CA LEU A 46 6.18 -4.16 10.71
C LEU A 46 5.27 -4.90 11.69
N ALA A 47 4.91 -4.26 12.81
CA ALA A 47 3.93 -4.79 13.76
C ALA A 47 2.53 -4.96 13.14
N PHE A 48 2.13 -4.10 12.18
CA PHE A 48 0.92 -4.28 11.38
C PHE A 48 0.95 -5.58 10.55
N PHE A 49 2.13 -6.00 10.06
CA PHE A 49 2.32 -7.29 9.39
C PHE A 49 2.52 -8.46 10.37
N ASN A 50 2.36 -8.25 11.68
CA ASN A 50 2.69 -9.22 12.73
C ASN A 50 4.15 -9.70 12.65
N ILE A 51 5.06 -8.79 12.34
CA ILE A 51 6.50 -9.00 12.41
C ILE A 51 6.98 -8.33 13.69
N ASP A 52 7.32 -9.14 14.69
CA ASP A 52 7.88 -8.66 15.94
C ASP A 52 9.24 -8.02 15.68
N ASN A 53 9.46 -6.87 16.32
CA ASN A 53 10.63 -6.06 16.05
C ASN A 53 10.92 -5.14 17.22
N GLY A 54 12.14 -4.60 17.27
CA GLY A 54 12.53 -3.71 18.36
C GLY A 54 13.74 -2.84 18.03
N ALA A 55 13.68 -1.60 18.50
CA ALA A 55 14.81 -0.68 18.51
C ALA A 55 15.47 -0.69 19.89
N ILE A 56 16.76 -1.05 19.96
CA ILE A 56 17.45 -1.27 21.24
C ILE A 56 18.72 -0.40 21.28
N PRO A 57 18.94 0.37 22.37
CA PRO A 57 20.22 1.01 22.60
C PRO A 57 21.33 -0.03 22.73
N PHE A 58 22.39 0.11 21.93
CA PHE A 58 23.44 -0.91 21.86
C PHE A 58 24.82 -0.28 21.68
N GLU A 59 25.74 -0.59 22.59
CA GLU A 59 27.09 -0.01 22.60
C GLU A 59 27.98 -0.63 21.51
N ALA A 60 28.83 0.20 20.90
CA ALA A 60 29.74 -0.25 19.83
C ALA A 60 30.67 -1.39 20.27
N SER A 61 31.17 -1.34 21.51
CA SER A 61 32.06 -2.35 22.11
C SER A 61 31.47 -3.76 22.18
N LYS A 62 30.15 -3.91 21.99
CA LYS A 62 29.43 -5.18 22.06
C LYS A 62 28.91 -5.64 20.71
N ILE A 63 29.24 -4.96 19.60
CA ILE A 63 28.75 -5.30 18.25
C ILE A 63 29.00 -6.78 17.90
N GLU A 64 30.07 -7.38 18.43
CA GLU A 64 30.36 -8.81 18.23
C GLU A 64 29.27 -9.76 18.74
N LEU A 65 28.47 -9.35 19.73
CA LEU A 65 27.39 -10.13 20.33
C LEU A 65 26.09 -10.09 19.51
N LEU A 66 26.02 -9.23 18.49
CA LEU A 66 24.85 -9.14 17.62
C LEU A 66 24.70 -10.38 16.75
N PRO A 67 23.46 -10.71 16.33
CA PRO A 67 23.23 -11.76 15.36
C PRO A 67 23.96 -11.48 14.03
N ASP A 68 24.09 -12.52 13.20
CA ASP A 68 24.78 -12.40 11.91
C ASP A 68 24.14 -11.37 10.96
N GLN A 69 22.88 -11.03 11.20
CA GLN A 69 22.11 -10.09 10.40
C GLN A 69 21.35 -9.15 11.33
N PHE A 70 21.56 -7.85 11.16
CA PHE A 70 20.87 -6.83 11.94
C PHE A 70 20.78 -5.53 11.15
N MET A 71 19.98 -4.59 11.66
CA MET A 71 20.04 -3.21 11.21
C MET A 71 20.69 -2.32 12.25
N GLY A 72 21.62 -1.46 11.82
CA GLY A 72 22.28 -0.48 12.66
C GLY A 72 22.05 0.93 12.12
N ILE A 73 21.94 1.90 13.03
CA ILE A 73 21.97 3.31 12.63
C ILE A 73 23.42 3.78 12.58
N MET A 74 23.82 4.36 11.45
CA MET A 74 25.15 4.93 11.22
C MET A 74 25.04 6.41 10.84
N ARG A 75 26.03 7.20 11.26
CA ARG A 75 26.21 8.60 10.86
C ARG A 75 26.86 8.67 9.48
N GLU A 76 26.23 9.38 8.56
CA GLU A 76 26.82 9.72 7.26
C GLU A 76 27.65 11.02 7.35
N ALA A 77 28.35 11.38 6.26
CA ALA A 77 29.28 12.53 6.23
C ALA A 77 28.63 13.89 6.60
N ASN A 78 27.30 13.99 6.50
CA ASN A 78 26.53 15.17 6.88
C ASN A 78 25.99 15.11 8.33
N ASP A 79 26.44 14.14 9.12
CA ASP A 79 25.96 13.79 10.47
C ASP A 79 24.46 13.40 10.54
N GLU A 80 23.84 13.12 9.38
CA GLU A 80 22.48 12.58 9.34
C GLU A 80 22.50 11.08 9.66
N PRO A 81 21.73 10.62 10.68
CA PRO A 81 21.62 9.20 10.98
C PRO A 81 20.81 8.48 9.91
N GLN A 82 21.33 7.35 9.42
CA GLN A 82 20.64 6.49 8.47
C GLN A 82 20.66 5.04 8.92
N LEU A 83 19.57 4.34 8.63
CA LEU A 83 19.39 2.94 8.98
C LEU A 83 19.97 2.04 7.88
N TYR A 84 20.90 1.16 8.26
CA TYR A 84 21.59 0.25 7.36
C TYR A 84 21.36 -1.20 7.75
N TYR A 85 21.20 -2.07 6.76
CA TYR A 85 21.39 -3.51 6.93
C TYR A 85 22.89 -3.81 7.02
N ILE A 86 23.26 -4.61 8.02
CA ILE A 86 24.62 -5.05 8.28
C ILE A 86 24.61 -6.58 8.43
N GLN A 87 25.50 -7.24 7.70
CA GLN A 87 25.75 -8.67 7.79
C GLN A 87 27.13 -8.92 8.37
N LYS A 88 27.21 -9.65 9.48
CA LYS A 88 28.47 -10.16 10.01
C LYS A 88 28.91 -11.37 9.21
N LYS A 89 30.15 -11.39 8.76
CA LYS A 89 30.77 -12.53 8.09
C LYS A 89 32.22 -12.66 8.55
N ASP A 90 32.48 -13.69 9.35
CA ASP A 90 33.76 -13.87 10.04
C ASP A 90 34.12 -12.60 10.85
N ASP A 91 35.28 -11.99 10.62
CA ASP A 91 35.75 -10.77 11.29
C ASP A 91 35.36 -9.47 10.54
N LYS A 92 34.45 -9.54 9.57
CA LYS A 92 34.07 -8.40 8.72
C LYS A 92 32.58 -8.11 8.76
N TYR A 93 32.24 -6.85 8.50
CA TYR A 93 30.86 -6.39 8.37
C TYR A 93 30.58 -6.00 6.92
N ILE A 94 29.48 -6.50 6.37
CA ILE A 94 29.07 -6.22 4.99
C ILE A 94 27.80 -5.40 5.06
N THR A 95 27.82 -4.21 4.47
CA THR A 95 26.61 -3.43 4.17
C THR A 95 26.36 -3.38 2.68
N ILE A 96 25.23 -2.82 2.26
CA ILE A 96 24.92 -2.61 0.85
C ILE A 96 24.70 -1.12 0.59
N LYS A 97 25.71 -0.44 0.05
CA LYS A 97 25.57 0.92 -0.48
C LYS A 97 25.32 0.82 -1.98
N ASP A 98 24.26 1.43 -2.49
CA ASP A 98 23.89 1.43 -3.91
C ASP A 98 23.78 0.04 -4.58
N LYS A 99 23.37 -0.98 -3.83
CA LYS A 99 23.25 -2.39 -4.28
C LYS A 99 24.59 -3.08 -4.56
N THR A 100 25.71 -2.46 -4.22
CA THR A 100 27.01 -3.12 -4.16
C THR A 100 27.32 -3.50 -2.70
N PRO A 101 27.72 -4.75 -2.44
CA PRO A 101 28.27 -5.11 -1.13
C PRO A 101 29.48 -4.22 -0.86
N PHE A 102 29.48 -3.56 0.28
CA PHE A 102 30.57 -2.75 0.78
C PHE A 102 31.04 -3.38 2.10
N GLU A 103 32.28 -3.81 2.13
CA GLU A 103 32.91 -4.28 3.37
C GLU A 103 33.29 -3.08 4.23
N ILE A 104 32.91 -3.13 5.51
CA ILE A 104 33.24 -2.18 6.55
C ILE A 104 34.05 -2.94 7.61
N ASP A 105 35.20 -2.39 7.98
CA ASP A 105 35.96 -2.87 9.14
C ASP A 105 35.33 -2.40 10.46
N TYR A 106 35.72 -3.03 11.57
CA TYR A 106 35.17 -2.69 12.87
C TYR A 106 35.41 -1.21 13.25
N GLU A 107 36.61 -0.67 12.99
CA GLU A 107 36.98 0.71 13.33
C GLU A 107 36.10 1.74 12.60
N THR A 108 35.82 1.51 11.31
CA THR A 108 34.92 2.39 10.53
C THR A 108 33.47 2.26 11.00
N LEU A 109 33.02 1.04 11.36
CA LEU A 109 31.68 0.83 11.89
C LEU A 109 31.50 1.53 13.25
N GLU A 110 32.45 1.34 14.16
CA GLU A 110 32.47 1.95 15.49
C GLU A 110 32.48 3.48 15.41
N SER A 111 33.33 4.07 14.57
CA SER A 111 33.41 5.52 14.41
C SER A 111 32.12 6.17 13.91
N ARG A 112 31.26 5.41 13.21
CA ARG A 112 29.97 5.88 12.66
C ARG A 112 28.77 5.45 13.49
N TRP A 113 28.98 4.67 14.54
CA TRP A 113 27.91 4.02 15.28
C TRP A 113 27.02 5.03 16.01
N TYR A 114 25.70 4.88 15.89
CA TYR A 114 24.71 5.76 16.52
C TYR A 114 24.11 5.18 17.81
N ASN A 115 24.68 4.09 18.34
CA ASN A 115 24.24 3.42 19.57
C ASN A 115 22.79 2.89 19.55
N LEU A 116 22.22 2.65 18.37
CA LEU A 116 20.88 2.09 18.22
C LEU A 116 20.87 1.02 17.13
N ILE A 117 20.35 -0.15 17.47
CA ILE A 117 20.08 -1.24 16.53
C ILE A 117 18.59 -1.42 16.35
N PHE A 118 18.22 -2.02 15.22
CA PHE A 118 16.87 -2.45 14.94
C PHE A 118 16.91 -3.92 14.53
N LEU A 119 16.16 -4.74 15.26
CA LEU A 119 16.08 -6.18 15.07
C LEU A 119 14.65 -6.58 14.71
N VAL A 120 14.51 -7.62 13.91
CA VAL A 120 13.23 -8.27 13.62
C VAL A 120 13.31 -9.72 14.03
N GLU A 121 12.19 -10.25 14.49
CA GLU A 121 12.01 -11.66 14.79
C GLU A 121 11.14 -12.28 13.68
N LYS A 122 11.52 -13.49 13.29
CA LYS A 122 10.76 -14.22 12.27
C LYS A 122 9.44 -14.68 12.89
N PRO A 123 8.28 -14.40 12.28
CA PRO A 123 7.01 -14.84 12.85
C PRO A 123 6.93 -16.38 12.86
N ASP A 124 6.42 -16.94 13.96
CA ASP A 124 6.21 -18.38 14.16
C ASP A 124 5.23 -19.00 13.15
N ILE A 125 4.35 -18.17 12.59
CA ILE A 125 3.33 -18.55 11.62
C ILE A 125 3.67 -17.88 10.29
N GLU A 126 3.87 -18.66 9.23
CA GLU A 126 3.96 -18.16 7.85
C GLU A 126 2.62 -17.56 7.43
N ASN A 127 2.26 -16.39 7.96
CA ASN A 127 1.18 -15.58 7.45
C ASN A 127 1.65 -14.93 6.15
N THR A 128 1.81 -15.76 5.12
CA THR A 128 2.00 -15.26 3.76
C THR A 128 0.70 -14.56 3.36
N THR A 129 0.66 -13.24 3.51
CA THR A 129 -0.21 -12.44 2.64
C THR A 129 0.18 -12.82 1.22
N VAL A 130 -0.70 -13.56 0.54
CA VAL A 130 -0.42 -14.10 -0.79
C VAL A 130 -0.12 -12.93 -1.70
N ILE A 131 1.16 -12.74 -2.03
CA ILE A 131 1.60 -11.77 -3.02
C ILE A 131 0.96 -12.21 -4.34
N LYS A 132 -0.17 -11.59 -4.70
CA LYS A 132 -0.75 -11.76 -6.03
C LYS A 132 0.24 -11.14 -7.01
N LYS A 133 1.13 -11.97 -7.57
CA LYS A 133 1.98 -11.57 -8.69
C LYS A 133 1.08 -10.98 -9.75
N ASP A 134 1.34 -9.71 -10.08
CA ASP A 134 0.61 -8.98 -11.09
C ASP A 134 0.76 -9.69 -12.45
N LYS A 135 -0.26 -10.49 -12.82
CA LYS A 135 -0.28 -11.25 -14.07
C LYS A 135 -0.40 -10.33 -15.29
N THR A 136 -0.59 -9.03 -15.09
CA THR A 136 -0.83 -8.08 -16.18
C THR A 136 0.34 -8.01 -17.15
N VAL A 137 1.59 -8.09 -16.69
CA VAL A 137 2.77 -8.11 -17.56
C VAL A 137 2.84 -9.40 -18.39
N MET A 138 2.46 -10.54 -17.79
CA MET A 138 2.43 -11.83 -18.48
C MET A 138 1.31 -11.89 -19.52
N ILE A 139 0.14 -11.34 -19.19
CA ILE A 139 -1.02 -11.23 -20.09
C ILE A 139 -0.69 -10.28 -21.25
N LEU A 140 -0.06 -9.13 -20.98
CA LEU A 140 0.35 -8.18 -22.02
C LEU A 140 1.39 -8.81 -22.95
N SER A 141 2.36 -9.54 -22.39
CA SER A 141 3.38 -10.26 -23.17
C SER A 141 2.75 -11.35 -24.05
N PHE A 142 1.79 -12.10 -23.51
CA PHE A 142 1.04 -13.11 -24.27
C PHE A 142 0.17 -12.48 -25.37
N LEU A 143 -0.47 -11.35 -25.10
CA LEU A 143 -1.23 -10.58 -26.10
C LEU A 143 -0.31 -10.12 -27.25
N CYS A 144 0.88 -9.58 -26.94
CA CYS A 144 1.85 -9.18 -27.96
C CYS A 144 2.32 -10.36 -28.81
N ILE A 145 2.63 -11.51 -28.19
CA ILE A 145 3.02 -12.72 -28.90
C ILE A 145 1.86 -13.26 -29.75
N ALA A 146 0.64 -13.25 -29.22
CA ALA A 146 -0.56 -13.70 -29.94
C ALA A 146 -0.88 -12.80 -31.14
N LEU A 147 -0.77 -11.47 -30.99
CA LEU A 147 -0.93 -10.52 -32.09
C LEU A 147 0.16 -10.71 -33.15
N PHE A 148 1.42 -10.93 -32.73
CA PHE A 148 2.53 -11.22 -33.64
C PHE A 148 2.32 -12.54 -34.39
N SER A 149 1.91 -13.61 -33.71
CA SER A 149 1.64 -14.90 -34.34
C SER A 149 0.44 -14.83 -35.28
N LEU A 150 -0.65 -14.18 -34.87
CA LEU A 150 -1.83 -14.01 -35.71
C LEU A 150 -1.43 -13.27 -36.99
N PHE A 151 -0.66 -12.20 -36.86
CA PHE A 151 -0.15 -11.40 -37.98
C PHE A 151 0.78 -12.20 -38.89
N TYR A 152 1.70 -13.00 -38.34
CA TYR A 152 2.62 -13.83 -39.11
C TYR A 152 1.89 -14.87 -39.96
N PHE A 153 0.88 -15.54 -39.40
CA PHE A 153 0.16 -16.62 -40.11
C PHE A 153 -0.86 -16.11 -41.13
N THR A 154 -1.36 -14.88 -41.02
CA THR A 154 -2.39 -14.35 -41.93
C THR A 154 -1.84 -13.42 -43.02
N SER A 155 -0.57 -13.00 -42.95
CA SER A 155 0.01 -12.12 -43.96
C SER A 155 0.96 -12.87 -44.90
N ASN A 156 0.75 -12.76 -46.22
CA ASN A 156 1.74 -13.10 -47.25
C ASN A 156 2.90 -12.05 -47.33
N SER A 157 3.11 -11.29 -46.25
CA SER A 157 4.04 -10.16 -46.24
C SER A 157 5.45 -10.59 -45.88
N THR A 158 6.43 -9.89 -46.45
CA THR A 158 7.85 -10.05 -46.14
C THR A 158 8.14 -9.85 -44.65
N ILE A 159 9.00 -10.69 -44.06
CA ILE A 159 9.44 -10.62 -42.66
C ILE A 159 9.89 -9.21 -42.21
N SER A 160 10.47 -8.40 -43.10
CA SER A 160 10.84 -7.01 -42.81
C SER A 160 9.64 -6.15 -42.40
N LYS A 161 8.49 -6.33 -43.03
CA LYS A 161 7.27 -5.59 -42.70
C LYS A 161 6.72 -5.95 -41.31
N LEU A 162 6.93 -7.20 -40.88
CA LEU A 162 6.54 -7.69 -39.56
C LEU A 162 7.43 -7.15 -38.45
N LEU A 163 8.74 -7.05 -38.68
CA LEU A 163 9.69 -6.57 -37.68
C LEU A 163 9.47 -5.11 -37.28
N PHE A 164 8.78 -4.33 -38.11
CA PHE A 164 8.42 -2.95 -37.79
C PHE A 164 7.66 -2.82 -36.46
N ILE A 165 6.81 -3.80 -36.07
CA ILE A 165 6.01 -3.73 -34.85
C ILE A 165 6.85 -3.65 -33.56
N LEU A 166 8.11 -4.12 -33.61
CA LEU A 166 9.00 -4.13 -32.45
C LEU A 166 9.30 -2.71 -31.98
N PHE A 167 9.48 -1.77 -32.91
CA PHE A 167 9.80 -0.39 -32.57
C PHE A 167 8.68 0.33 -31.78
N PRO A 168 7.41 0.38 -32.24
CA PRO A 168 6.35 1.00 -31.47
C PRO A 168 6.03 0.24 -30.18
N CYS A 169 6.21 -1.08 -30.12
CA CYS A 169 6.10 -1.81 -28.86
C CYS A 169 7.14 -1.36 -27.82
N VAL A 170 8.41 -1.29 -28.22
CA VAL A 170 9.49 -0.78 -27.34
C VAL A 170 9.28 0.70 -27.02
N GLY A 171 8.81 1.49 -28.00
CA GLY A 171 8.46 2.90 -27.83
C GLY A 171 7.35 3.14 -26.81
N ILE A 172 6.31 2.30 -26.78
CA ILE A 172 5.27 2.34 -25.74
C ILE A 172 5.86 2.03 -24.36
N LEU A 173 6.73 1.02 -24.24
CA LEU A 173 7.35 0.68 -22.95
C LEU A 173 8.10 1.88 -22.36
N PHE A 174 8.92 2.57 -23.16
CA PHE A 174 9.63 3.76 -22.71
C PHE A 174 8.69 4.97 -22.50
N SER A 175 7.60 5.07 -23.26
CA SER A 175 6.58 6.10 -23.05
C SER A 175 5.86 5.94 -21.72
N VAL A 176 5.46 4.70 -21.37
CA VAL A 176 4.88 4.37 -20.05
C VAL A 176 5.91 4.65 -18.95
N ALA A 177 7.18 4.31 -19.17
CA ALA A 177 8.24 4.61 -18.20
C ALA A 177 8.44 6.12 -17.98
N ALA A 178 8.27 6.94 -19.02
CA ALA A 178 8.31 8.38 -18.89
C ALA A 178 7.14 8.90 -18.00
N LEU A 179 5.98 8.26 -18.06
CA LEU A 179 4.78 8.61 -17.29
C LEU A 179 4.81 8.11 -15.83
N LYS A 180 5.96 7.67 -15.29
CA LYS A 180 6.09 7.09 -13.94
C LYS A 180 5.44 7.90 -12.81
N GLU A 181 5.47 9.24 -12.91
CA GLU A 181 4.86 10.12 -11.92
C GLU A 181 3.33 10.02 -11.87
N LEU A 182 2.67 9.72 -13.00
CA LEU A 182 1.21 9.55 -13.06
C LEU A 182 0.77 8.22 -12.44
N PHE A 183 1.59 7.19 -12.59
CA PHE A 183 1.31 5.86 -12.06
C PHE A 183 1.71 5.71 -10.58
N GLY A 184 2.43 6.68 -10.00
CA GLY A 184 2.90 6.61 -8.61
C GLY A 184 3.85 5.45 -8.35
N THR A 185 4.34 4.78 -9.40
CA THR A 185 5.18 3.60 -9.30
C THR A 185 6.64 4.02 -9.18
N LYS A 186 7.25 3.74 -8.01
CA LYS A 186 8.71 3.79 -7.83
C LYS A 186 9.32 2.53 -8.45
N SER A 187 9.21 2.34 -9.76
CA SER A 187 9.90 1.24 -10.44
C SER A 187 11.41 1.43 -10.28
N THR A 188 12.04 0.49 -9.56
CA THR A 188 13.46 0.54 -9.23
C THR A 188 14.34 0.51 -10.48
N LEU A 189 13.89 -0.13 -11.56
CA LEU A 189 14.58 -0.18 -12.86
C LEU A 189 14.55 1.19 -13.56
N ILE A 190 13.38 1.84 -13.57
CA ILE A 190 13.20 3.15 -14.23
C ILE A 190 13.93 4.25 -13.46
N ASN A 191 13.91 4.19 -12.12
CA ASN A 191 14.63 5.16 -11.28
C ASN A 191 16.15 5.02 -11.40
N LYS A 192 16.68 3.79 -11.51
CA LYS A 192 18.10 3.56 -11.82
C LYS A 192 18.49 4.14 -13.17
N PHE A 193 17.69 3.93 -14.20
CA PHE A 193 17.96 4.44 -15.55
C PHE A 193 17.92 5.98 -15.61
N CYS A 194 17.06 6.60 -14.79
CA CYS A 194 16.90 8.06 -14.76
C CYS A 194 17.94 8.81 -13.92
N ASN A 195 18.59 8.16 -12.95
CA ASN A 195 19.50 8.79 -11.97
C ASN A 195 20.94 8.26 -12.08
N ILE A 196 21.40 7.89 -13.28
CA ILE A 196 22.75 7.33 -13.49
C ILE A 196 23.85 8.36 -13.14
N THR A 197 23.57 9.65 -13.28
CA THR A 197 24.49 10.75 -12.92
C THR A 197 23.73 11.95 -12.33
N ALA A 198 24.42 12.82 -11.58
CA ALA A 198 23.82 14.03 -11.01
C ALA A 198 23.25 15.02 -12.06
N SER A 199 23.68 14.92 -13.32
CA SER A 199 23.21 15.72 -14.45
C SER A 199 22.06 15.06 -15.24
N THR A 200 21.66 13.83 -14.89
CA THR A 200 20.52 13.12 -15.48
C THR A 200 19.34 13.15 -14.51
N ASN A 201 18.22 13.72 -14.94
CA ASN A 201 16.97 13.64 -14.19
C ASN A 201 15.78 13.64 -15.15
N CYS A 202 15.02 12.54 -15.14
CA CYS A 202 13.84 12.40 -15.98
C CYS A 202 12.65 13.25 -15.49
N THR A 203 12.52 13.48 -14.17
CA THR A 203 11.34 14.17 -13.63
C THR A 203 11.32 15.64 -14.07
N SER A 204 12.46 16.33 -13.92
CA SER A 204 12.57 17.74 -14.31
C SER A 204 12.39 18.00 -15.81
N VAL A 205 12.49 17.01 -16.69
CA VAL A 205 12.27 17.20 -18.14
C VAL A 205 10.87 16.75 -18.57
N VAL A 206 10.37 15.67 -17.96
CA VAL A 206 9.07 15.08 -18.32
C VAL A 206 7.89 15.82 -17.67
N SER A 207 8.05 16.28 -16.42
CA SER A 207 7.02 17.00 -15.66
C SER A 207 7.27 18.51 -15.54
N SER A 208 8.29 19.06 -16.22
CA SER A 208 8.51 20.50 -16.21
C SER A 208 7.33 21.28 -16.79
N ASN A 209 6.72 22.10 -15.95
CA ASN A 209 5.72 23.09 -16.31
C ASN A 209 6.22 24.22 -17.24
N LYS A 210 7.50 24.20 -17.64
CA LYS A 210 8.14 25.27 -18.45
C LYS A 210 7.97 25.09 -19.96
N TRP A 211 7.54 23.92 -20.44
CA TRP A 211 7.10 23.71 -21.81
C TRP A 211 5.61 23.37 -21.83
N LYS A 212 4.78 24.40 -21.98
CA LYS A 212 3.32 24.29 -22.12
C LYS A 212 2.94 24.58 -23.57
N PHE A 213 3.26 23.67 -24.50
CA PHE A 213 2.62 23.74 -25.82
C PHE A 213 1.20 23.19 -25.64
N PHE A 214 0.26 24.10 -25.37
CA PHE A 214 -1.04 23.86 -24.72
C PHE A 214 -0.88 23.32 -23.29
N ASN A 215 -1.41 24.02 -22.28
CA ASN A 215 -1.34 23.74 -20.82
C ASN A 215 -1.67 22.28 -20.35
N SER A 216 -1.89 21.32 -21.25
CA SER A 216 -2.43 19.98 -21.00
C SER A 216 -1.59 18.82 -21.55
N ILE A 217 -0.63 19.04 -22.46
CA ILE A 217 0.12 17.98 -23.18
C ILE A 217 1.64 18.14 -22.99
N ASN A 218 2.28 17.11 -22.46
CA ASN A 218 3.73 17.03 -22.23
C ASN A 218 4.41 16.10 -23.27
N PHE A 219 5.75 16.08 -23.32
CA PHE A 219 6.51 15.19 -24.22
C PHE A 219 6.16 13.70 -24.08
N SER A 220 5.87 13.23 -22.86
CA SER A 220 5.46 11.85 -22.62
C SER A 220 4.04 11.54 -23.11
N ASP A 221 3.17 12.55 -23.18
CA ASP A 221 1.87 12.41 -23.83
C ASP A 221 2.03 12.30 -25.35
N LEU A 222 2.95 13.07 -25.93
CA LEU A 222 3.23 12.97 -27.36
C LEU A 222 3.79 11.60 -27.74
N SER A 223 4.69 11.04 -26.94
CA SER A 223 5.29 9.73 -27.22
C SER A 223 4.27 8.59 -27.11
N ILE A 224 3.42 8.57 -26.07
CA ILE A 224 2.39 7.53 -25.93
C ILE A 224 1.36 7.63 -27.07
N LEU A 225 0.96 8.85 -27.47
CA LEU A 225 0.04 9.08 -28.60
C LEU A 225 0.64 8.59 -29.91
N PHE A 226 1.91 8.93 -30.16
CA PHE A 226 2.64 8.56 -31.37
C PHE A 226 2.69 7.04 -31.53
N PHE A 227 3.31 6.32 -30.61
CA PHE A 227 3.48 4.87 -30.74
C PHE A 227 2.14 4.10 -30.63
N SER A 228 1.18 4.58 -29.84
CA SER A 228 -0.16 3.96 -29.81
C SER A 228 -0.87 4.10 -31.15
N SER A 229 -0.82 5.28 -31.77
CA SER A 229 -1.41 5.51 -33.10
C SER A 229 -0.77 4.64 -34.19
N GLN A 230 0.55 4.38 -34.08
CA GLN A 230 1.24 3.45 -34.97
C GLN A 230 0.73 2.02 -34.80
N ILE A 231 0.56 1.52 -33.57
CA ILE A 231 0.04 0.16 -33.33
C ILE A 231 -1.42 0.03 -33.79
N PHE A 232 -2.29 0.95 -33.38
CA PHE A 232 -3.69 0.90 -33.79
C PHE A 232 -3.82 1.03 -35.32
N GLY A 233 -3.03 1.91 -35.93
CA GLY A 233 -2.96 2.01 -37.39
C GLY A 233 -2.49 0.73 -38.05
N LEU A 234 -1.44 0.09 -37.53
CA LEU A 234 -0.93 -1.16 -38.07
C LEU A 234 -2.03 -2.24 -38.06
N ILE A 235 -2.72 -2.39 -36.92
CA ILE A 235 -3.81 -3.36 -36.76
C ILE A 235 -4.98 -3.04 -37.70
N THR A 236 -5.42 -1.78 -37.77
CA THR A 236 -6.56 -1.41 -38.62
C THR A 236 -6.26 -1.59 -40.10
N PHE A 237 -5.11 -1.12 -40.59
CA PHE A 237 -4.74 -1.26 -42.00
C PHE A 237 -4.43 -2.71 -42.38
N PHE A 238 -3.96 -3.52 -41.42
CA PHE A 238 -3.83 -4.96 -41.59
C PHE A 238 -5.20 -5.62 -41.82
N LEU A 239 -6.18 -5.34 -40.96
CA LEU A 239 -7.54 -5.89 -41.08
C LEU A 239 -8.24 -5.45 -42.38
N LEU A 240 -7.91 -4.26 -42.89
CA LEU A 240 -8.45 -3.73 -44.14
C LEU A 240 -7.70 -4.23 -45.40
N GLY A 241 -6.59 -4.96 -45.25
CA GLY A 241 -5.75 -5.41 -46.37
C GLY A 241 -4.92 -4.30 -47.06
N ASN A 242 -4.91 -3.08 -46.53
CA ASN A 242 -4.29 -1.90 -47.14
C ASN A 242 -2.88 -1.62 -46.59
N PHE A 243 -2.08 -2.67 -46.45
CA PHE A 243 -0.84 -2.62 -45.70
C PHE A 243 0.22 -1.68 -46.29
N LEU A 244 0.35 -1.62 -47.62
CA LEU A 244 1.32 -0.73 -48.28
C LEU A 244 1.03 0.76 -48.01
N GLU A 245 -0.26 1.13 -48.00
CA GLU A 245 -0.66 2.51 -47.73
C GLU A 245 -0.35 2.92 -46.28
N TYR A 246 -0.41 2.00 -45.32
CA TYR A 246 0.03 2.27 -43.95
C TYR A 246 1.51 2.67 -43.89
N PHE A 247 2.41 1.95 -44.55
CA PHE A 247 3.85 2.29 -44.55
C PHE A 247 4.13 3.60 -45.27
N ALA A 248 3.40 3.91 -46.34
CA ALA A 248 3.48 5.20 -47.01
C ALA A 248 3.07 6.35 -46.06
N ILE A 249 1.99 6.18 -45.31
CA ILE A 249 1.56 7.15 -44.28
C ILE A 249 2.61 7.25 -43.15
N GLN A 250 3.15 6.12 -42.68
CA GLN A 250 4.17 6.13 -41.61
C GLN A 250 5.44 6.86 -42.02
N LYS A 251 5.90 6.74 -43.27
CA LYS A 251 7.04 7.53 -43.78
C LYS A 251 6.80 9.03 -43.62
N ILE A 252 5.60 9.51 -43.95
CA ILE A 252 5.23 10.92 -43.79
C ILE A 252 5.23 11.31 -42.31
N VAL A 253 4.51 10.54 -41.47
CA VAL A 253 4.38 10.80 -40.03
C VAL A 253 5.75 10.85 -39.34
N LEU A 254 6.64 9.92 -39.68
CA LEU A 254 8.00 9.86 -39.14
C LEU A 254 8.86 11.05 -39.56
N ILE A 255 8.80 11.50 -40.82
CA ILE A 255 9.48 12.72 -41.24
C ILE A 255 8.94 13.93 -40.46
N THR A 256 7.62 14.03 -40.29
CA THR A 256 7.00 15.11 -39.51
C THR A 256 7.38 15.08 -38.02
N SER A 257 7.87 13.95 -37.50
CA SER A 257 8.35 13.84 -36.11
C SER A 257 9.74 14.44 -35.87
N ILE A 258 10.56 14.62 -36.92
CA ILE A 258 11.94 15.13 -36.80
C ILE A 258 12.00 16.50 -36.09
N PRO A 259 11.17 17.51 -36.45
CA PRO A 259 11.12 18.78 -35.72
C PRO A 259 10.83 18.61 -34.21
N VAL A 260 9.98 17.65 -33.84
CA VAL A 260 9.65 17.38 -32.43
C VAL A 260 10.85 16.82 -31.68
N ILE A 261 11.62 15.93 -32.30
CA ILE A 261 12.87 15.40 -31.74
C ILE A 261 13.88 16.54 -31.51
N VAL A 262 14.08 17.40 -32.52
CA VAL A 262 15.00 18.54 -32.42
C VAL A 262 14.57 19.50 -31.30
N LEU A 263 13.27 19.80 -31.21
CA LEU A 263 12.73 20.62 -30.13
C LEU A 263 12.95 19.99 -28.75
N SER A 264 12.77 18.68 -28.62
CA SER A 264 13.02 17.95 -27.36
C SER A 264 14.49 18.04 -26.94
N LEU A 265 15.43 17.86 -27.87
CA LEU A 265 16.86 17.97 -27.61
C LEU A 265 17.27 19.41 -27.26
N TYR A 266 16.72 20.39 -27.97
CA TYR A 266 16.92 21.81 -27.67
C TYR A 266 16.47 22.15 -26.24
N TYR A 267 15.29 21.68 -25.85
CA TYR A 267 14.73 21.90 -24.52
C TYR A 267 15.62 21.31 -23.41
N GLN A 268 16.05 20.05 -23.56
CA GLN A 268 16.92 19.37 -22.61
C GLN A 268 18.28 20.08 -22.45
N LYS A 269 18.90 20.47 -23.57
CA LYS A 269 20.24 21.07 -23.58
C LYS A 269 20.25 22.52 -23.07
N PHE A 270 19.34 23.35 -23.55
CA PHE A 270 19.40 24.80 -23.33
C PHE A 270 18.47 25.31 -22.22
N ILE A 271 17.30 24.70 -22.02
CA ILE A 271 16.31 25.18 -21.06
C ILE A 271 16.46 24.45 -19.72
N GLU A 272 16.36 23.13 -19.70
CA GLU A 272 16.48 22.35 -18.46
C GLU A 272 17.94 22.10 -18.04
N LYS A 273 18.88 22.19 -19.00
CA LYS A 273 20.32 21.91 -18.80
C LYS A 273 20.57 20.54 -18.15
N LYS A 274 19.67 19.60 -18.39
CA LYS A 274 19.67 18.22 -17.88
C LYS A 274 19.25 17.29 -18.99
N TRP A 275 19.90 16.12 -19.04
CA TRP A 275 19.58 15.10 -20.02
C TRP A 275 18.58 14.11 -19.43
N CYS A 276 17.56 13.75 -20.22
CA CYS A 276 16.61 12.71 -19.87
C CYS A 276 16.92 11.44 -20.68
N PRO A 277 17.52 10.40 -20.07
CA PRO A 277 17.84 9.15 -20.76
C PRO A 277 16.64 8.49 -21.44
N ILE A 278 15.46 8.58 -20.83
CA ILE A 278 14.21 8.03 -21.41
C ILE A 278 13.84 8.78 -22.69
N CYS A 279 13.85 10.12 -22.68
CA CYS A 279 13.53 10.92 -23.87
C CYS A 279 14.55 10.71 -25.00
N LEU A 280 15.84 10.56 -24.65
CA LEU A 280 16.89 10.24 -25.63
C LEU A 280 16.69 8.85 -26.25
N THR A 281 16.26 7.88 -25.45
CA THR A 281 15.95 6.53 -25.93
C THR A 281 14.76 6.56 -26.88
N ILE A 282 13.68 7.27 -26.53
CA ILE A 282 12.52 7.47 -27.40
C ILE A 282 12.93 8.13 -28.72
N ALA A 283 13.71 9.21 -28.68
CA ALA A 283 14.21 9.87 -29.88
C ALA A 283 15.05 8.93 -30.76
N SER A 284 15.89 8.09 -30.14
CA SER A 284 16.71 7.10 -30.84
C SER A 284 15.86 6.03 -31.53
N ILE A 285 14.80 5.56 -30.87
CA ILE A 285 13.85 4.59 -31.45
C ILE A 285 13.19 5.18 -32.71
N VAL A 286 12.69 6.42 -32.64
CA VAL A 286 12.05 7.07 -33.80
C VAL A 286 13.04 7.29 -34.95
N LEU A 287 14.30 7.64 -34.66
CA LEU A 287 15.34 7.76 -35.69
C LEU A 287 15.65 6.41 -36.34
N LEU A 288 15.72 5.33 -35.55
CA LEU A 288 15.89 3.98 -36.07
C LEU A 288 14.69 3.54 -36.92
N GLU A 289 13.46 3.90 -36.54
CA GLU A 289 12.25 3.65 -37.35
C GLU A 289 12.33 4.34 -38.73
N ILE A 290 12.78 5.60 -38.76
CA ILE A 290 13.01 6.32 -40.02
C ILE A 290 13.99 5.53 -40.90
N ILE A 291 15.18 5.21 -40.37
CA ILE A 291 16.21 4.49 -41.12
C ILE A 291 15.67 3.14 -41.61
N TYR A 292 14.96 2.42 -40.76
CA TYR A 292 14.36 1.12 -41.07
C TYR A 292 13.37 1.20 -42.25
N LEU A 293 12.42 2.14 -42.20
CA LEU A 293 11.41 2.27 -43.25
C LEU A 293 11.98 2.73 -44.59
N PHE A 294 13.03 3.56 -44.59
CA PHE A 294 13.63 4.05 -45.82
C PHE A 294 14.57 3.02 -46.46
N LEU A 295 15.24 2.16 -45.69
CA LEU A 295 16.18 1.18 -46.22
C LEU A 295 15.56 -0.19 -46.51
N LEU A 296 14.61 -0.65 -45.69
CA LEU A 296 14.13 -2.05 -45.72
C LEU A 296 12.69 -2.20 -46.20
N VAL A 297 11.96 -1.09 -46.37
CA VAL A 297 10.57 -1.08 -46.83
C VAL A 297 10.46 -0.27 -48.12
N ASP A 298 10.59 -0.98 -49.25
CA ASP A 298 10.45 -0.41 -50.59
C ASP A 298 8.96 -0.21 -50.92
N VAL A 299 8.46 0.98 -50.56
CA VAL A 299 7.08 1.41 -50.79
C VAL A 299 7.13 2.89 -51.20
N GLY A 300 6.58 3.20 -52.37
CA GLY A 300 6.40 4.57 -52.84
C GLY A 300 5.34 5.34 -52.05
N ILE A 301 5.36 6.67 -52.14
CA ILE A 301 4.37 7.53 -51.46
C ILE A 301 3.14 7.67 -52.37
N THR A 302 2.36 6.60 -52.48
CA THR A 302 1.06 6.59 -53.15
C THR A 302 -0.02 6.29 -52.12
N ILE A 303 -0.83 7.29 -51.77
CA ILE A 303 -1.79 7.19 -50.66
C ILE A 303 -3.17 7.60 -51.16
N SER A 304 -4.18 6.76 -50.90
CA SER A 304 -5.57 7.10 -51.17
C SER A 304 -6.09 8.11 -50.16
N SER A 305 -6.95 9.03 -50.60
CA SER A 305 -7.64 9.98 -49.69
C SER A 305 -8.41 9.24 -48.58
N LYS A 306 -8.99 8.08 -48.90
CA LYS A 306 -9.68 7.22 -47.93
C LYS A 306 -8.76 6.77 -46.79
N SER A 307 -7.53 6.37 -47.11
CA SER A 307 -6.55 5.91 -46.13
C SER A 307 -6.05 7.05 -45.23
N LEU A 308 -5.89 8.26 -45.77
CA LEU A 308 -5.59 9.44 -44.96
C LEU A 308 -6.71 9.74 -43.95
N PHE A 309 -7.98 9.67 -44.37
CA PHE A 309 -9.12 9.86 -43.47
C PHE A 309 -9.18 8.79 -42.38
N ILE A 310 -8.92 7.52 -42.72
CA ILE A 310 -8.88 6.42 -41.74
C ILE A 310 -7.77 6.67 -40.71
N TYR A 311 -6.56 7.03 -41.15
CA TYR A 311 -5.45 7.29 -40.23
C TYR A 311 -5.70 8.54 -39.35
N ALA A 312 -6.26 9.60 -39.93
CA ALA A 312 -6.67 10.78 -39.16
C ALA A 312 -7.73 10.44 -38.09
N TYR A 313 -8.68 9.55 -38.42
CA TYR A 313 -9.65 9.04 -37.46
C TYR A 313 -8.99 8.24 -36.32
N ILE A 314 -8.01 7.37 -36.63
CA ILE A 314 -7.24 6.64 -35.62
C ILE A 314 -6.49 7.60 -34.69
N LEU A 315 -5.85 8.63 -35.25
CA LEU A 315 -5.21 9.69 -34.44
C LEU A 315 -6.21 10.38 -33.51
N LEU A 316 -7.39 10.74 -34.00
CA LEU A 316 -8.43 11.35 -33.18
C LEU A 316 -8.86 10.42 -32.03
N VAL A 317 -9.14 9.15 -32.33
CA VAL A 317 -9.58 8.16 -31.34
C VAL A 317 -8.50 7.93 -30.28
N THR A 318 -7.24 7.80 -30.68
CA THR A 318 -6.12 7.63 -29.74
C THR A 318 -5.92 8.83 -28.84
N ILE A 319 -6.07 10.05 -29.36
CA ILE A 319 -6.06 11.28 -28.57
C ILE A 319 -7.17 11.27 -27.51
N ILE A 320 -8.41 10.95 -27.90
CA ILE A 320 -9.55 10.89 -26.98
C ILE A 320 -9.32 9.83 -25.89
N LEU A 321 -8.92 8.61 -26.27
CA LEU A 321 -8.65 7.51 -25.34
C LEU A 321 -7.56 7.89 -24.33
N TRP A 322 -6.45 8.48 -24.80
CA TRP A 322 -5.37 8.91 -23.93
C TRP A 322 -5.82 9.99 -22.94
N MET A 323 -6.58 11.00 -23.39
CA MET A 323 -7.07 12.06 -22.51
C MET A 323 -7.99 11.51 -21.41
N VAL A 324 -8.88 10.56 -21.73
CA VAL A 324 -9.74 9.90 -20.75
C VAL A 324 -8.91 9.09 -19.76
N LEU A 325 -7.97 8.29 -20.26
CA LEU A 325 -7.09 7.46 -19.43
C LEU A 325 -6.24 8.31 -18.49
N LYS A 326 -5.60 9.37 -19.00
CA LYS A 326 -4.79 10.32 -18.22
C LYS A 326 -5.61 10.97 -17.10
N LYS A 327 -6.84 11.40 -17.39
CA LYS A 327 -7.73 11.97 -16.38
C LYS A 327 -8.08 10.96 -15.28
N MET A 328 -8.36 9.71 -15.66
CA MET A 328 -8.66 8.64 -14.71
C MET A 328 -7.45 8.32 -13.81
N LEU A 329 -6.27 8.14 -14.40
CA LEU A 329 -5.02 7.88 -13.66
C LEU A 329 -4.65 9.04 -12.73
N SER A 330 -4.80 10.28 -13.19
CA SER A 330 -4.56 11.46 -12.35
C SER A 330 -5.53 11.54 -11.17
N LYS A 331 -6.81 11.20 -11.37
CA LYS A 331 -7.79 11.12 -10.28
C LYS A 331 -7.42 10.03 -9.28
N GLN A 332 -7.02 8.84 -9.74
CA GLN A 332 -6.57 7.76 -8.85
C GLN A 332 -5.34 8.17 -8.03
N LYS A 333 -4.33 8.80 -8.64
CA LYS A 333 -3.17 9.33 -7.93
C LYS A 333 -3.57 10.33 -6.84
N LYS A 334 -4.42 11.32 -7.18
CA LYS A 334 -4.90 12.31 -6.22
C LYS A 334 -5.69 11.68 -5.08
N LEU A 335 -6.51 10.67 -5.36
CA LEU A 335 -7.25 9.92 -4.34
C LEU A 335 -6.29 9.15 -3.42
N LYS A 336 -5.25 8.50 -3.95
CA LYS A 336 -4.24 7.81 -3.14
C LYS A 336 -3.47 8.78 -2.25
N GLU A 337 -3.04 9.92 -2.78
CA GLU A 337 -2.36 10.96 -2.00
C GLU A 337 -3.28 11.57 -0.92
N PHE A 338 -4.55 11.79 -1.24
CA PHE A 338 -5.55 12.24 -0.28
C PHE A 338 -5.75 11.21 0.83
N GLN A 339 -5.91 9.93 0.47
CA GLN A 339 -6.07 8.84 1.44
C GLN A 339 -4.87 8.74 2.39
N ILE A 340 -3.63 8.83 1.88
CA ILE A 340 -2.42 8.83 2.72
C ILE A 340 -2.46 10.00 3.71
N LYS A 341 -2.77 11.23 3.26
CA LYS A 341 -2.81 12.41 4.12
C LYS A 341 -3.93 12.31 5.17
N THR A 342 -5.10 11.83 4.77
CA THR A 342 -6.23 11.62 5.69
C THR A 342 -5.90 10.56 6.73
N ASN A 343 -5.29 9.44 6.32
CA ASN A 343 -4.87 8.40 7.27
C ASN A 343 -3.84 8.91 8.27
N ARG A 344 -2.89 9.75 7.86
CA ARG A 344 -1.94 10.39 8.79
C ARG A 344 -2.65 11.24 9.84
N LEU A 345 -3.68 11.98 9.42
CA LEU A 345 -4.45 12.81 10.33
C LEU A 345 -5.29 11.96 11.29
N LEU A 346 -6.02 10.97 10.76
CA LEU A 346 -6.88 10.11 11.57
C LEU A 346 -6.03 9.30 12.56
N ARG A 347 -4.96 8.64 12.11
CA ARG A 347 -4.08 7.85 12.98
C ARG A 347 -3.23 8.69 13.94
N ASN A 348 -3.29 10.03 13.88
CA ASN A 348 -2.55 10.85 14.83
C ASN A 348 -3.21 10.80 16.21
N TYR A 349 -2.54 10.17 17.17
CA TYR A 349 -3.05 10.00 18.53
C TYR A 349 -3.41 11.32 19.22
N SER A 350 -2.61 12.38 19.05
CA SER A 350 -2.90 13.68 19.67
C SER A 350 -4.21 14.28 19.15
N VAL A 351 -4.48 14.16 17.85
CA VAL A 351 -5.74 14.64 17.24
C VAL A 351 -6.92 13.79 17.73
N PHE A 352 -6.74 12.46 17.78
CA PHE A 352 -7.74 11.53 18.31
C PHE A 352 -8.06 11.81 19.79
N LYS A 353 -7.04 11.87 20.67
CA LYS A 353 -7.19 12.15 22.10
C LYS A 353 -7.93 13.46 22.32
N ASN A 354 -7.53 14.52 21.63
CA ASN A 354 -8.21 15.82 21.75
C ASN A 354 -9.69 15.75 21.37
N THR A 355 -10.08 14.91 20.41
CA THR A 355 -11.49 14.72 20.05
C THR A 355 -12.22 13.87 21.08
N LEU A 356 -11.56 12.82 21.58
CA LEU A 356 -12.09 11.89 22.58
C LEU A 356 -12.42 12.60 23.91
N VAL A 357 -11.50 13.42 24.44
CA VAL A 357 -11.64 14.06 25.76
C VAL A 357 -12.60 15.25 25.77
N ILE A 358 -13.06 15.73 24.61
CA ILE A 358 -14.13 16.74 24.53
C ILE A 358 -15.46 16.16 25.01
N THR A 359 -15.65 14.84 24.90
CA THR A 359 -16.87 14.20 25.38
C THR A 359 -16.89 14.16 26.92
N PRO A 360 -18.06 14.30 27.57
CA PRO A 360 -18.15 14.16 29.02
C PRO A 360 -17.68 12.78 29.47
N LYS A 361 -16.78 12.76 30.47
CA LYS A 361 -16.32 11.52 31.10
C LYS A 361 -17.46 10.88 31.89
N VAL A 362 -17.77 9.63 31.58
CA VAL A 362 -18.76 8.81 32.30
C VAL A 362 -18.02 7.88 33.28
N THR A 363 -18.62 7.67 34.45
CA THR A 363 -18.11 6.70 35.42
C THR A 363 -18.68 5.33 35.11
N ILE A 364 -17.80 4.38 34.79
CA ILE A 364 -18.17 3.00 34.45
C ILE A 364 -18.05 2.14 35.72
N PRO A 365 -19.15 1.59 36.26
CA PRO A 365 -19.12 0.86 37.52
C PRO A 365 -18.21 -0.36 37.46
N GLN A 366 -17.48 -0.63 38.54
CA GLN A 366 -16.56 -1.77 38.61
C GLN A 366 -17.27 -3.12 38.79
N ASN A 367 -18.47 -3.10 39.37
CA ASN A 367 -19.25 -4.28 39.75
C ASN A 367 -20.18 -4.80 38.64
N ILE A 368 -20.21 -4.17 37.46
CA ILE A 368 -21.03 -4.61 36.33
C ILE A 368 -20.15 -4.93 35.12
N GLY A 369 -20.62 -5.87 34.29
CA GLY A 369 -19.93 -6.29 33.07
C GLY A 369 -18.92 -7.41 33.28
N MET A 370 -18.36 -7.85 32.16
CA MET A 370 -17.32 -8.88 32.11
C MET A 370 -15.99 -8.20 31.81
N ILE A 371 -14.94 -8.55 32.54
CA ILE A 371 -13.60 -7.99 32.37
C ILE A 371 -12.75 -9.02 31.63
N LEU A 372 -12.12 -8.58 30.56
CA LEU A 372 -11.13 -9.31 29.78
C LEU A 372 -9.77 -8.60 29.88
N GLY A 373 -8.68 -9.36 29.78
CA GLY A 373 -7.32 -8.84 29.90
C GLY A 373 -6.92 -8.56 31.34
N ASN A 374 -6.11 -7.52 31.57
CA ASN A 374 -5.58 -7.18 32.90
C ASN A 374 -6.54 -6.27 33.69
N PRO A 375 -7.19 -6.75 34.77
CA PRO A 375 -8.11 -5.95 35.58
C PRO A 375 -7.45 -4.77 36.30
N LYS A 376 -6.12 -4.76 36.41
CA LYS A 376 -5.33 -3.71 37.09
C LYS A 376 -4.74 -2.68 36.13
N SER A 377 -5.00 -2.79 34.82
CA SER A 377 -4.49 -1.81 33.85
C SER A 377 -5.12 -0.44 34.06
N ASN A 378 -4.37 0.61 33.78
CA ASN A 378 -4.87 1.99 33.74
C ASN A 378 -5.64 2.29 32.44
N THR A 379 -5.43 1.50 31.39
CA THR A 379 -6.06 1.67 30.08
C THR A 379 -7.31 0.81 30.00
N HIS A 380 -8.46 1.47 30.12
CA HIS A 380 -9.78 0.85 30.17
C HIS A 380 -10.52 1.05 28.85
N ILE A 381 -10.86 -0.04 28.16
CA ILE A 381 -11.70 -0.03 26.97
C ILE A 381 -13.02 -0.69 27.34
N THR A 382 -14.11 0.07 27.40
CA THR A 382 -15.45 -0.48 27.67
C THR A 382 -16.27 -0.57 26.41
N ILE A 383 -16.87 -1.71 26.16
CA ILE A 383 -17.67 -2.01 24.98
C ILE A 383 -19.08 -2.32 25.45
N ILE A 384 -20.03 -1.46 25.07
CA ILE A 384 -21.45 -1.74 25.20
C ILE A 384 -21.91 -2.40 23.92
N THR A 385 -22.42 -3.62 24.03
CA THR A 385 -22.70 -4.49 22.89
C THR A 385 -24.02 -5.24 23.08
N ASN A 386 -24.50 -5.84 22.00
CA ASN A 386 -25.55 -6.82 22.01
C ASN A 386 -25.20 -7.89 20.96
N PRO A 387 -25.14 -9.20 21.31
CA PRO A 387 -24.76 -10.27 20.39
C PRO A 387 -25.64 -10.34 19.12
N PHE A 388 -26.88 -9.85 19.20
CA PHE A 388 -27.84 -9.82 18.09
C PHE A 388 -27.70 -8.61 17.17
N CYS A 389 -26.82 -7.65 17.49
CA CYS A 389 -26.57 -6.48 16.66
C CYS A 389 -25.68 -6.84 15.45
N GLY A 390 -26.06 -6.34 14.26
CA GLY A 390 -25.33 -6.56 13.01
C GLY A 390 -23.87 -6.10 13.06
N HIS A 391 -23.62 -4.92 13.64
CA HIS A 391 -22.32 -4.24 13.67
C HIS A 391 -21.45 -4.59 14.88
N CYS A 392 -21.98 -5.32 15.87
CA CYS A 392 -21.22 -5.67 17.06
C CYS A 392 -20.12 -6.70 16.78
N LYS A 393 -20.31 -7.57 15.78
CA LYS A 393 -19.33 -8.61 15.42
C LYS A 393 -17.96 -8.01 15.08
N GLU A 394 -17.94 -6.98 14.23
CA GLU A 394 -16.70 -6.32 13.78
C GLU A 394 -15.94 -5.71 14.96
N VAL A 395 -16.65 -5.08 15.91
CA VAL A 395 -16.02 -4.53 17.12
C VAL A 395 -15.42 -5.63 18.01
N HIS A 396 -16.09 -6.78 18.16
CA HIS A 396 -15.52 -7.92 18.91
C HIS A 396 -14.27 -8.49 18.23
N GLU A 397 -14.23 -8.54 16.89
CA GLU A 397 -13.05 -8.99 16.15
C GLU A 397 -11.85 -8.03 16.31
N ILE A 398 -12.10 -6.71 16.24
CA ILE A 398 -11.10 -5.68 16.50
C ILE A 398 -10.53 -5.83 17.93
N VAL A 399 -11.42 -5.99 18.91
CA VAL A 399 -11.05 -6.08 20.32
C VAL A 399 -10.30 -7.36 20.64
N ASN A 400 -10.67 -8.50 20.04
CA ASN A 400 -9.91 -9.74 20.17
C ASN A 400 -8.51 -9.58 19.61
N THR A 401 -8.37 -8.96 18.44
CA THR A 401 -7.04 -8.67 17.84
C THR A 401 -6.19 -7.79 18.75
N ILE A 402 -6.80 -6.80 19.41
CA ILE A 402 -6.14 -5.94 20.39
C ILE A 402 -5.74 -6.74 21.63
N LEU A 403 -6.63 -7.57 22.17
CA LEU A 403 -6.35 -8.41 23.33
C LEU A 403 -5.26 -9.45 23.05
N ASP A 404 -5.17 -9.99 21.83
CA ASP A 404 -4.13 -10.95 21.47
C ASP A 404 -2.72 -10.34 21.56
N LYS A 405 -2.59 -9.02 21.31
CA LYS A 405 -1.32 -8.29 21.38
C LYS A 405 -1.04 -7.64 22.74
N TYR A 406 -2.09 -7.12 23.40
CA TYR A 406 -1.94 -6.22 24.54
C TYR A 406 -2.63 -6.71 25.82
N ARG A 407 -2.97 -8.00 25.92
CA ARG A 407 -3.75 -8.59 27.02
C ARG A 407 -3.34 -8.11 28.42
N ASP A 408 -2.04 -8.13 28.69
CA ASP A 408 -1.49 -7.82 30.02
C ASP A 408 -1.41 -6.32 30.31
N GLN A 409 -1.62 -5.47 29.31
CA GLN A 409 -1.44 -4.02 29.37
C GLN A 409 -2.77 -3.26 29.34
N ILE A 410 -3.88 -3.90 29.02
CA ILE A 410 -5.20 -3.25 28.91
C ILE A 410 -6.28 -3.99 29.71
N GLN A 411 -7.30 -3.26 30.14
CA GLN A 411 -8.55 -3.82 30.63
C GLN A 411 -9.63 -3.62 29.56
N VAL A 412 -10.24 -4.70 29.08
CA VAL A 412 -11.43 -4.62 28.23
C VAL A 412 -12.65 -5.01 29.04
N LYS A 413 -13.64 -4.12 29.16
CA LYS A 413 -14.89 -4.40 29.87
C LYS A 413 -16.05 -4.51 28.88
N ILE A 414 -16.81 -5.60 28.92
CA ILE A 414 -17.98 -5.81 28.06
C ILE A 414 -19.25 -5.62 28.90
N LEU A 415 -20.15 -4.76 28.43
CA LEU A 415 -21.49 -4.58 28.97
C LEU A 415 -22.50 -4.99 27.90
N PHE A 416 -23.45 -5.83 28.27
CA PHE A 416 -24.56 -6.18 27.39
C PHE A 416 -25.73 -5.23 27.60
N LYS A 417 -26.13 -4.51 26.55
CA LYS A 417 -27.40 -3.77 26.52
C LYS A 417 -28.50 -4.72 26.05
N THR A 418 -29.17 -5.36 27.00
CA THR A 418 -30.29 -6.26 26.73
C THR A 418 -31.31 -6.20 27.86
N ALA A 419 -32.60 -6.28 27.51
CA ALA A 419 -33.69 -6.32 28.48
C ALA A 419 -34.25 -7.74 28.50
N LEU A 420 -33.66 -8.62 29.34
CA LEU A 420 -33.97 -10.05 29.33
C LEU A 420 -35.45 -10.34 29.51
N GLU A 421 -36.16 -9.55 30.31
CA GLU A 421 -37.60 -9.71 30.54
C GLU A 421 -38.47 -9.58 29.28
N LEU A 422 -37.97 -8.89 28.26
CA LEU A 422 -38.65 -8.71 26.97
C LEU A 422 -38.27 -9.79 25.95
N ASP A 423 -37.22 -10.56 26.23
CA ASP A 423 -36.70 -11.59 25.33
C ASP A 423 -37.51 -12.90 25.42
N ASN A 424 -37.47 -13.70 24.36
CA ASN A 424 -38.02 -15.05 24.38
C ASN A 424 -37.13 -16.02 25.21
N GLU A 425 -37.66 -17.18 25.57
CA GLU A 425 -36.93 -18.14 26.41
C GLU A 425 -35.64 -18.70 25.76
N GLU A 426 -35.57 -18.79 24.42
CA GLU A 426 -34.34 -19.23 23.74
C GLU A 426 -33.21 -18.19 23.88
N THR A 427 -33.53 -16.90 23.74
CA THR A 427 -32.61 -15.79 23.92
C THR A 427 -32.20 -15.60 25.38
N LYS A 428 -33.15 -15.70 26.32
CA LYS A 428 -32.84 -15.70 27.76
C LYS A 428 -31.88 -16.82 28.11
N ARG A 429 -32.13 -18.03 27.61
CA ARG A 429 -31.26 -19.19 27.80
C ARG A 429 -29.85 -18.94 27.24
N PHE A 430 -29.74 -18.33 26.06
CA PHE A 430 -28.45 -17.96 25.47
C PHE A 430 -27.64 -17.04 26.38
N PHE A 431 -28.25 -15.94 26.84
CA PHE A 431 -27.57 -15.00 27.75
C PHE A 431 -27.18 -15.65 29.08
N ARG A 432 -28.07 -16.47 29.66
CA ARG A 432 -27.77 -17.20 30.89
C ARG A 432 -26.57 -18.14 30.72
N ILE A 433 -26.54 -18.97 29.67
CA ILE A 433 -25.40 -19.84 29.37
C ILE A 433 -24.13 -19.02 29.20
N LEU A 434 -24.19 -17.93 28.42
CA LEU A 434 -23.03 -17.10 28.12
C LEU A 434 -22.42 -16.47 29.39
N MET A 435 -23.24 -15.94 30.29
CA MET A 435 -22.76 -15.39 31.56
C MET A 435 -22.27 -16.49 32.51
N THR A 436 -22.94 -17.64 32.58
CA THR A 436 -22.46 -18.77 33.38
C THR A 436 -21.08 -19.24 32.93
N LEU A 437 -20.85 -19.34 31.61
CA LEU A 437 -19.52 -19.65 31.06
C LEU A 437 -18.45 -18.67 31.53
N TYR A 438 -18.76 -17.37 31.57
CA TYR A 438 -17.83 -16.37 32.07
C TYR A 438 -17.56 -16.54 33.58
N LEU A 439 -18.60 -16.70 34.39
CA LEU A 439 -18.49 -16.79 35.85
C LEU A 439 -17.78 -18.07 36.32
N GLU A 440 -18.07 -19.20 35.68
CA GLU A 440 -17.56 -20.51 36.10
C GLU A 440 -16.25 -20.91 35.40
N ASN A 441 -16.04 -20.49 34.15
CA ASN A 441 -14.90 -20.93 33.33
C ASN A 441 -13.95 -19.79 32.91
N GLY A 442 -14.32 -18.54 33.16
CA GLY A 442 -13.49 -17.36 32.92
C GLY A 442 -13.54 -16.83 31.48
N GLU A 443 -12.76 -15.77 31.26
CA GLU A 443 -12.78 -14.96 30.02
C GLU A 443 -12.57 -15.76 28.73
N LYS A 444 -11.62 -16.71 28.71
CA LYS A 444 -11.23 -17.41 27.48
C LYS A 444 -12.36 -18.28 26.93
N VAL A 445 -13.07 -18.99 27.81
CA VAL A 445 -14.20 -19.82 27.42
C VAL A 445 -15.37 -18.95 26.97
N PHE A 446 -15.65 -17.86 27.69
CA PHE A 446 -16.64 -16.86 27.30
C PHE A 446 -16.36 -16.28 25.89
N THR A 447 -15.13 -15.83 25.62
CA THR A 447 -14.78 -15.21 24.32
C THR A 447 -14.91 -16.21 23.18
N ASN A 448 -14.49 -17.46 23.38
CA ASN A 448 -14.65 -18.52 22.37
C ASN A 448 -16.13 -18.80 22.08
N ALA A 449 -16.95 -18.94 23.12
CA ALA A 449 -18.36 -19.22 22.97
C ALA A 449 -19.11 -18.07 22.26
N LEU A 450 -18.77 -16.82 22.59
CA LEU A 450 -19.29 -15.64 21.92
C LEU A 450 -18.84 -15.57 20.45
N HIS A 451 -17.57 -15.89 20.17
CA HIS A 451 -17.04 -15.95 18.80
C HIS A 451 -17.76 -17.02 17.96
N ASP A 452 -18.01 -18.20 18.52
CA ASP A 452 -18.77 -19.25 17.85
C ASP A 452 -20.20 -18.82 17.53
N PHE A 453 -20.84 -18.07 18.42
CA PHE A 453 -22.15 -17.50 18.14
C PHE A 453 -22.11 -16.54 16.94
N PHE A 454 -21.08 -15.69 16.82
CA PHE A 454 -20.93 -14.78 15.69
C PHE A 454 -20.65 -15.46 14.33
N LYS A 455 -20.30 -16.76 14.31
CA LYS A 455 -20.15 -17.53 13.07
C LYS A 455 -21.48 -17.92 12.45
N SER A 456 -22.42 -18.42 13.26
CA SER A 456 -23.73 -18.91 12.78
C SER A 456 -24.88 -17.94 13.01
N LYS A 457 -24.81 -17.14 14.08
CA LYS A 457 -25.90 -16.32 14.64
C LYS A 457 -27.19 -17.11 14.89
N ASP A 458 -27.09 -18.44 15.05
CA ASP A 458 -28.22 -19.33 15.33
C ASP A 458 -28.26 -19.66 16.83
N VAL A 459 -29.20 -19.04 17.54
CA VAL A 459 -29.40 -19.20 18.99
C VAL A 459 -29.72 -20.65 19.34
N LYS A 460 -30.57 -21.31 18.56
CA LYS A 460 -31.07 -22.64 18.87
C LYS A 460 -29.97 -23.67 18.70
N ALA A 461 -29.24 -23.61 17.59
CA ALA A 461 -28.09 -24.47 17.35
C ALA A 461 -26.99 -24.23 18.39
N TRP A 462 -26.72 -22.97 18.75
CA TRP A 462 -25.71 -22.63 19.75
C TRP A 462 -26.08 -23.15 21.15
N ASN A 463 -27.32 -22.96 21.59
CA ASN A 463 -27.82 -23.47 22.88
C ASN A 463 -27.79 -25.00 22.99
N GLN A 464 -27.83 -25.73 21.87
CA GLN A 464 -27.70 -27.19 21.85
C GLN A 464 -26.25 -27.66 22.05
N VAL A 465 -25.28 -26.86 21.60
CA VAL A 465 -23.84 -27.12 21.79
C VAL A 465 -23.45 -26.84 23.24
N TYR A 466 -23.88 -25.71 23.80
CA TYR A 466 -23.54 -25.29 25.15
C TYR A 466 -24.65 -25.68 26.16
N GLN A 467 -24.58 -26.90 26.69
CA GLN A 467 -25.60 -27.46 27.59
C GLN A 467 -25.27 -27.23 29.07
N ILE A 468 -25.50 -26.01 29.55
CA ILE A 468 -25.23 -25.60 30.94
C ILE A 468 -26.55 -25.39 31.70
N ASP A 469 -26.54 -25.66 33.00
CA ASP A 469 -27.68 -25.35 33.87
C ASP A 469 -27.85 -23.83 33.98
N THR A 470 -29.06 -23.36 33.70
CA THR A 470 -29.40 -21.93 33.64
C THR A 470 -30.24 -21.48 34.83
N ASN A 471 -30.42 -22.30 35.86
CA ASN A 471 -31.22 -22.00 37.04
C ASN A 471 -30.54 -21.05 38.05
N ASN A 472 -29.83 -20.03 37.55
CA ASN A 472 -29.21 -19.02 38.40
C ASN A 472 -29.86 -17.65 38.18
N LYS A 473 -30.85 -17.31 39.01
CA LYS A 473 -31.50 -15.99 38.97
C LYS A 473 -30.51 -14.82 39.15
N ALA A 474 -29.38 -15.05 39.82
CA ALA A 474 -28.37 -14.01 40.00
C ALA A 474 -27.71 -13.59 38.67
N VAL A 475 -27.80 -14.42 37.61
CA VAL A 475 -27.31 -14.05 36.28
C VAL A 475 -28.21 -13.00 35.63
N ASP A 476 -29.52 -13.12 35.79
CA ASP A 476 -30.47 -12.15 35.23
C ASP A 476 -30.26 -10.77 35.86
N ASP A 477 -30.05 -10.72 37.19
CA ASP A 477 -29.75 -9.48 37.93
C ASP A 477 -28.49 -8.75 37.41
N ILE A 478 -27.47 -9.49 36.93
CA ILE A 478 -26.25 -8.91 36.33
C ILE A 478 -26.59 -8.22 35.01
N TYR A 479 -27.39 -8.87 34.16
CA TYR A 479 -27.85 -8.27 32.89
C TYR A 479 -28.73 -7.05 33.11
N ASP A 480 -29.65 -7.13 34.07
CA ASP A 480 -30.52 -6.01 34.42
C ASP A 480 -29.72 -4.83 34.96
N SER A 481 -28.70 -5.08 35.78
CA SER A 481 -27.79 -4.03 36.27
C SER A 481 -27.02 -3.35 35.12
N MET A 482 -26.51 -4.12 34.15
CA MET A 482 -25.85 -3.56 32.96
C MET A 482 -26.82 -2.74 32.11
N ASN A 483 -28.02 -3.26 31.88
CA ASN A 483 -29.02 -2.60 31.05
C ASN A 483 -29.56 -1.32 31.71
N HIS A 484 -29.79 -1.35 33.02
CA HIS A 484 -30.21 -0.18 33.79
C HIS A 484 -29.17 0.94 33.69
N TRP A 485 -27.89 0.62 33.89
CA TRP A 485 -26.82 1.60 33.73
C TRP A 485 -26.76 2.19 32.30
N CYS A 486 -26.98 1.36 31.26
CA CYS A 486 -27.06 1.84 29.89
C CYS A 486 -28.23 2.83 29.68
N LEU A 487 -29.40 2.54 30.27
CA LEU A 487 -30.58 3.40 30.19
C LEU A 487 -30.37 4.73 30.93
N GLU A 488 -29.79 4.70 32.14
CA GLU A 488 -29.47 5.90 32.92
C GLU A 488 -28.48 6.83 32.19
N ASN A 489 -27.52 6.25 31.47
CA ASN A 489 -26.52 6.98 30.70
C ASN A 489 -26.95 7.28 29.25
N GLN A 490 -28.23 7.05 28.91
CA GLN A 490 -28.81 7.34 27.58
C GLN A 490 -28.10 6.63 26.42
N ILE A 491 -27.49 5.47 26.69
CA ILE A 491 -26.87 4.62 25.67
C ILE A 491 -27.99 3.89 24.95
N ASN A 492 -28.40 4.41 23.79
CA ASN A 492 -29.55 3.90 23.04
C ASN A 492 -29.17 2.83 22.00
N TYR A 493 -27.93 2.84 21.53
CA TYR A 493 -27.46 2.03 20.40
C TYR A 493 -26.22 1.21 20.79
N THR A 494 -26.01 0.12 20.05
CA THR A 494 -24.82 -0.74 20.15
C THR A 494 -24.24 -0.98 18.75
N PRO A 495 -22.93 -1.13 18.57
CA PRO A 495 -21.90 -1.07 19.61
C PRO A 495 -21.55 0.36 20.02
N GLU A 496 -21.27 0.57 21.30
CA GLU A 496 -20.72 1.82 21.81
C GLU A 496 -19.40 1.51 22.54
N ILE A 497 -18.39 2.35 22.35
CA ILE A 497 -17.05 2.13 22.92
C ILE A 497 -16.70 3.34 23.78
N TYR A 498 -16.13 3.09 24.95
CA TYR A 498 -15.55 4.08 25.81
C TYR A 498 -14.09 3.76 26.08
N ILE A 499 -13.23 4.78 26.10
CA ILE A 499 -11.82 4.68 26.46
C ILE A 499 -11.62 5.54 27.70
N ASN A 500 -11.20 4.92 28.81
CA ASN A 500 -11.01 5.58 30.10
C ASN A 500 -12.22 6.42 30.55
N GLY A 501 -13.44 5.98 30.20
CA GLY A 501 -14.69 6.67 30.51
C GLY A 501 -15.12 7.75 29.50
N PHE A 502 -14.32 8.03 28.48
CA PHE A 502 -14.68 8.95 27.39
C PHE A 502 -15.27 8.20 26.21
N LYS A 503 -16.31 8.77 25.59
CA LYS A 503 -17.02 8.11 24.48
C LYS A 503 -16.16 8.16 23.22
N TYR A 504 -15.93 7.01 22.59
CA TYR A 504 -15.23 6.92 21.31
C TYR A 504 -15.93 7.78 20.26
N PRO A 505 -15.24 8.76 19.64
CA PRO A 505 -15.90 9.71 18.75
C PRO A 505 -16.49 9.05 17.51
N SER A 506 -17.67 9.49 17.10
CA SER A 506 -18.39 8.94 15.93
C SER A 506 -17.72 9.28 14.60
N GLU A 507 -16.83 10.26 14.59
CA GLU A 507 -16.06 10.71 13.43
C GLU A 507 -14.99 9.70 13.01
N TYR A 508 -14.64 8.75 13.89
CA TYR A 508 -13.64 7.72 13.64
C TYR A 508 -14.32 6.37 13.42
N GLU A 509 -13.84 5.64 12.42
CA GLU A 509 -14.20 4.23 12.25
C GLU A 509 -13.59 3.41 13.39
N LYS A 510 -14.19 2.27 13.74
CA LYS A 510 -13.80 1.50 14.94
C LYS A 510 -12.46 0.80 14.77
N GLU A 511 -12.10 0.50 13.52
CA GLU A 511 -10.84 -0.12 13.10
C GLU A 511 -9.65 0.75 13.48
N TYR A 512 -9.84 2.07 13.57
CA TYR A 512 -8.76 2.97 13.98
C TYR A 512 -8.30 2.76 15.43
N LEU A 513 -9.16 2.18 16.28
CA LEU A 513 -8.83 1.91 17.68
C LEU A 513 -7.51 1.13 17.83
N ALA A 514 -7.26 0.16 16.93
CA ALA A 514 -6.06 -0.66 16.96
C ALA A 514 -4.77 0.16 16.79
N PHE A 515 -4.81 1.31 16.11
CA PHE A 515 -3.63 2.16 15.92
C PHE A 515 -3.28 3.00 17.16
N TYR A 516 -4.20 3.18 18.10
CA TYR A 516 -3.97 4.03 19.28
C TYR A 516 -3.58 3.25 20.53
N ILE A 517 -3.57 1.92 20.50
CA ILE A 517 -3.43 1.12 21.73
C ILE A 517 -2.09 1.35 22.41
N ASN A 518 -0.99 1.42 21.66
CA ASN A 518 0.33 1.73 22.21
C ASN A 518 0.34 3.10 22.88
N ASP A 519 -0.11 4.14 22.17
CA ASP A 519 -0.20 5.49 22.73
C ASP A 519 -1.08 5.55 23.98
N LEU A 520 -2.22 4.83 23.99
CA LEU A 520 -3.14 4.75 25.12
C LEU A 520 -2.54 4.03 26.35
N ILE A 521 -1.58 3.12 26.15
CA ILE A 521 -0.85 2.44 27.23
C ILE A 521 0.24 3.36 27.78
N GLU A 522 0.93 4.10 26.91
CA GLU A 522 2.04 4.99 27.28
C GLU A 522 1.58 6.33 27.87
N ASP A 523 0.35 6.76 27.58
CA ASP A 523 -0.19 8.03 28.03
C ASP A 523 -0.59 8.02 29.52
N VAL A 524 0.40 8.24 30.38
CA VAL A 524 0.24 8.33 31.84
C VAL A 524 -0.65 9.52 32.27
N ASN A 525 -0.80 10.54 31.41
CA ASN A 525 -1.54 11.78 31.70
C ASN A 525 -2.90 11.82 30.99
N PHE A 526 -3.59 10.68 30.94
CA PHE A 526 -4.85 10.56 30.23
C PHE A 526 -5.95 11.51 30.72
#